data_AF-Q5BYG5-F1
#
_entry.id   AF-Q5BYG5-F1
#
_cell.length_a   1.000
_cell.length_b   1.000
_cell.length_c   1.000
_cell.angle_alpha   90.00
_cell.angle_beta   90.00
_cell.angle_gamma   90.00
#
_symmetry.space_group_name_H-M   'P 1'
#
loop_
_entity.id
_entity.type
_entity.pdbx_description
1 polymer ?
#
loop_
_entity_poly.entity_id
_entity_poly.type
_entity_poly.pdbx_seq_one_letter_code
_entity_poly.pdbx_strand_id
1 'polypeptide(L)'
;CSIHLIENMYEINSSESVNGIIKSSVKKQLPKALLAKFPPMVPIEVIGLDLDCNLTTVSYINLGERNVFVGDNEIPVLGIQRTVHSQRSLPLSWQTYFMEDGHMVLRIQVGSPITIKVNTIPERFRKERYLPRPVIPNVVLNWEDDLNFILVS
;
A
#
# COMPACT_ATOMS: atom_id res chain seq x y z
N CYS A 1 -20.74 -15.36 -6.42
CA CYS A 1 -20.65 -13.95 -6.03
C CYS A 1 -19.24 -13.72 -5.53
N SER A 2 -18.39 -13.23 -6.42
CA SER A 2 -16.94 -13.43 -6.37
C SER A 2 -16.27 -12.36 -5.51
N ILE A 3 -15.50 -12.82 -4.53
CA ILE A 3 -14.73 -12.05 -3.56
C ILE A 3 -13.45 -11.51 -4.25
N HIS A 4 -13.61 -10.72 -5.32
CA HIS A 4 -12.49 -10.41 -6.23
C HIS A 4 -12.20 -8.93 -6.50
N LEU A 5 -12.80 -7.95 -5.80
CA LEU A 5 -12.63 -6.54 -6.21
C LEU A 5 -12.30 -5.48 -5.15
N ILE A 6 -11.98 -5.84 -3.90
CA ILE A 6 -11.48 -4.83 -2.92
C ILE A 6 -10.26 -5.34 -2.12
N GLU A 7 -9.44 -6.17 -2.74
CA GLU A 7 -8.08 -6.48 -2.28
C GLU A 7 -7.07 -5.64 -3.06
N ASN A 8 -7.13 -4.32 -2.94
CA ASN A 8 -6.00 -3.52 -3.40
C ASN A 8 -4.82 -3.72 -2.45
N MET A 9 -3.91 -4.58 -2.93
CA MET A 9 -2.54 -4.87 -2.50
C MET A 9 -2.37 -6.02 -1.51
N TYR A 10 -2.53 -7.27 -1.98
CA TYR A 10 -1.51 -8.35 -2.05
C TYR A 10 -2.20 -9.63 -2.56
N GLU A 11 -2.19 -9.91 -3.86
CA GLU A 11 -2.43 -11.27 -4.35
C GLU A 11 -1.09 -12.01 -4.44
N ILE A 12 -0.96 -13.12 -3.72
CA ILE A 12 0.06 -14.15 -3.96
C ILE A 12 -0.69 -15.28 -4.66
N ASN A 13 -0.36 -15.55 -5.94
CA ASN A 13 -0.63 -16.84 -6.56
C ASN A 13 0.49 -17.18 -7.56
N SER A 14 1.03 -18.38 -7.42
CA SER A 14 1.97 -18.98 -8.38
C SER A 14 1.23 -19.79 -9.44
N SER A 15 1.83 -19.81 -10.63
CA SER A 15 1.59 -20.62 -11.84
C SER A 15 0.28 -20.39 -12.59
N GLU A 16 0.31 -19.52 -13.59
CA GLU A 16 0.53 -19.90 -14.99
C GLU A 16 0.86 -18.64 -15.83
N SER A 17 1.82 -18.78 -16.72
CA SER A 17 2.40 -17.69 -17.51
C SER A 17 1.40 -17.11 -18.51
N VAL A 18 1.09 -15.82 -18.42
CA VAL A 18 0.66 -15.03 -19.58
C VAL A 18 1.37 -13.68 -19.54
N ASN A 19 2.09 -13.41 -20.62
CA ASN A 19 2.73 -12.14 -20.95
C ASN A 19 1.83 -10.93 -20.63
N GLY A 20 2.19 -10.18 -19.60
CA GLY A 20 1.54 -8.91 -19.29
C GLY A 20 2.27 -8.22 -18.15
N ILE A 21 3.04 -7.18 -18.45
CA ILE A 21 3.72 -6.37 -17.44
C ILE A 21 2.64 -5.64 -16.63
N ILE A 22 2.29 -6.15 -15.44
CA ILE A 22 1.38 -5.46 -14.52
C ILE A 22 2.15 -4.34 -13.81
N LYS A 23 2.02 -3.12 -14.34
CA LYS A 23 2.48 -1.90 -13.66
C LYS A 23 1.36 -1.37 -12.76
N SER A 24 1.38 -1.73 -11.49
CA SER A 24 0.60 -1.05 -10.44
C SER A 24 1.49 -0.05 -9.71
N SER A 25 1.30 1.23 -9.99
CA SER A 25 2.12 2.35 -9.51
C SER A 25 1.34 3.34 -8.63
N VAL A 26 0.59 2.90 -7.61
CA VAL A 26 0.30 3.72 -6.39
C VAL A 26 -0.16 2.70 -5.31
N LYS A 27 0.45 2.46 -4.14
CA LYS A 27 0.74 3.33 -2.98
C LYS A 27 1.71 2.64 -1.98
N LYS A 28 2.84 2.07 -2.41
CA LYS A 28 3.92 1.72 -1.44
C LYS A 28 4.63 2.96 -0.85
N GLN A 29 4.45 4.12 -1.47
CA GLN A 29 5.17 5.36 -1.12
C GLN A 29 4.42 6.27 -0.13
N LEU A 30 3.09 6.21 -0.08
CA LEU A 30 2.30 7.14 0.75
C LEU A 30 2.52 6.90 2.26
N PRO A 31 2.49 5.66 2.78
CA PRO A 31 2.73 5.41 4.20
C PRO A 31 4.13 5.84 4.63
N LYS A 32 5.18 5.54 3.84
CA LYS A 32 6.55 5.97 4.14
C LYS A 32 6.74 7.48 4.16
N ALA A 33 6.18 8.18 3.17
CA ALA A 33 6.26 9.64 3.12
C ALA A 33 5.54 10.28 4.32
N LEU A 34 4.44 9.69 4.79
CA LEU A 34 3.76 10.09 6.02
C LEU A 34 4.62 9.80 7.26
N LEU A 35 5.27 8.63 7.32
CA LEU A 35 6.12 8.27 8.45
C LEU A 35 7.36 9.17 8.61
N ALA A 36 7.92 9.68 7.51
CA ALA A 36 9.11 10.54 7.53
C ALA A 36 8.82 12.02 7.87
N LYS A 37 7.56 12.46 7.80
CA LYS A 37 7.19 13.90 7.89
C LYS A 37 6.44 14.28 9.16
N PHE A 38 5.88 13.32 9.89
CA PHE A 38 4.97 13.62 10.99
C PHE A 38 5.44 13.01 12.31
N PRO A 39 5.28 13.74 13.43
CA PRO A 39 5.66 13.25 14.75
C PRO A 39 4.97 11.92 15.08
N PRO A 40 5.64 11.01 15.82
CA PRO A 40 5.00 9.81 16.35
C PRO A 40 3.73 10.15 17.12
N MET A 41 2.74 9.26 17.07
CA MET A 41 1.49 9.34 17.83
C MET A 41 0.56 10.51 17.51
N VAL A 42 0.89 11.37 16.53
CA VAL A 42 -0.03 12.40 16.04
C VAL A 42 -0.81 11.86 14.83
N PRO A 43 -2.16 11.75 14.91
CA PRO A 43 -2.96 11.28 13.80
C PRO A 43 -3.02 12.32 12.67
N ILE A 44 -2.93 11.83 11.43
CA ILE A 44 -3.18 12.61 10.21
C ILE A 44 -4.46 12.07 9.59
N GLU A 45 -5.38 12.96 9.26
CA GLU A 45 -6.64 12.60 8.63
C GLU A 45 -6.65 12.97 7.16
N VAL A 46 -7.19 12.07 6.34
CA VAL A 46 -7.40 12.28 4.91
C VAL A 46 -8.75 11.71 4.50
N ILE A 47 -9.26 12.15 3.35
CA ILE A 47 -10.43 11.51 2.74
C ILE A 47 -9.98 10.25 2.00
N GLY A 48 -10.73 9.17 2.19
CA GLY A 48 -10.54 7.90 1.51
C GLY A 48 -11.87 7.18 1.29
N LEU A 49 -11.78 5.88 1.04
CA LEU A 49 -12.93 5.01 0.82
C LEU A 49 -12.99 3.93 1.90
N ASP A 50 -14.20 3.56 2.31
CA ASP A 50 -14.46 2.39 3.15
C ASP A 50 -14.61 1.11 2.31
N LEU A 51 -14.94 -0.01 2.97
CA LEU A 51 -15.10 -1.32 2.33
C LEU A 51 -16.27 -1.36 1.34
N ASP A 52 -17.24 -0.47 1.48
CA ASP A 52 -18.41 -0.35 0.62
C ASP A 52 -18.21 0.75 -0.45
N CYS A 53 -16.97 1.21 -0.63
CA CYS A 53 -16.59 2.29 -1.55
C CYS A 53 -17.26 3.64 -1.25
N ASN A 54 -17.70 3.90 -0.02
CA ASN A 54 -18.22 5.21 0.37
C ASN A 54 -17.09 6.14 0.78
N LEU A 55 -17.25 7.44 0.50
CA LEU A 55 -16.34 8.47 0.99
C LEU A 55 -16.35 8.52 2.52
N THR A 56 -15.15 8.50 3.09
CA THR A 56 -14.96 8.44 4.53
C THR A 56 -13.67 9.12 4.96
N THR A 57 -13.58 9.47 6.25
CA THR A 57 -12.32 9.85 6.87
C THR A 57 -11.46 8.60 7.10
N VAL A 58 -10.17 8.72 6.80
CA VAL A 58 -9.15 7.73 7.10
C VAL A 58 -8.04 8.42 7.88
N SER A 59 -7.71 7.89 9.06
CA SER A 59 -6.60 8.42 9.86
C SER A 59 -5.37 7.52 9.80
N TYR A 60 -4.20 8.14 9.91
CA TYR A 60 -2.90 7.49 9.96
C TYR A 60 -2.13 7.94 11.18
N ILE A 61 -1.58 7.00 11.94
CA ILE A 61 -0.74 7.29 13.11
C ILE A 61 0.62 6.61 12.89
N ASN A 62 1.70 7.39 13.02
CA ASN A 62 3.04 6.85 13.09
C ASN A 62 3.25 6.17 14.46
N LEU A 63 3.51 4.86 14.46
CA LEU A 63 3.73 4.05 15.65
C LEU A 63 5.20 3.98 16.09
N GLY A 64 6.09 4.61 15.33
CA GLY A 64 7.53 4.59 15.58
C GLY A 64 8.20 3.28 15.19
N GLU A 65 9.49 3.22 15.49
CA GLU A 65 10.33 2.05 15.24
C GLU A 65 10.14 1.00 16.34
N ARG A 66 10.18 -0.27 15.94
CA ARG A 66 10.27 -1.40 16.85
C ARG A 66 11.01 -2.55 16.19
N ASN A 67 11.40 -3.53 16.99
CA ASN A 67 11.96 -4.76 16.47
C ASN A 67 10.89 -5.85 16.30
N VAL A 68 11.02 -6.66 15.25
CA VAL A 68 10.17 -7.82 14.99
C VAL A 68 11.05 -8.99 14.56
N PHE A 69 10.78 -10.18 15.11
CA PHE A 69 11.41 -11.42 14.66
C PHE A 69 10.87 -11.88 13.31
N VAL A 70 11.72 -12.23 12.36
CA VAL A 70 11.38 -12.90 11.08
C VAL A 70 12.30 -14.10 10.93
N GLY A 71 11.73 -15.31 11.00
CA GLY A 71 12.51 -16.51 11.28
C GLY A 71 13.26 -16.36 12.62
N ASP A 72 14.56 -16.61 12.60
CA ASP A 72 15.44 -16.49 13.78
C ASP A 72 16.09 -15.11 13.93
N ASN A 73 15.77 -14.17 13.03
CA ASN A 73 16.41 -12.85 12.98
C ASN A 73 15.49 -11.77 13.55
N GLU A 74 16.02 -10.92 14.42
CA GLU A 74 15.34 -9.71 14.87
C GLU A 74 15.69 -8.55 13.93
N ILE A 75 14.68 -7.91 13.34
CA ILE A 75 14.88 -6.78 12.40
C ILE A 75 14.14 -5.52 12.87
N PRO A 76 14.73 -4.33 12.67
CA PRO A 76 14.06 -3.06 12.93
C PRO A 76 13.01 -2.78 11.85
N VAL A 77 11.84 -2.32 12.28
CA VAL A 77 10.69 -2.02 11.44
C VAL A 77 10.01 -0.74 11.89
N LEU A 78 9.42 -0.02 10.95
CA LEU A 78 8.65 1.20 11.20
C LEU A 78 7.16 0.92 11.06
N GLY A 79 6.39 1.25 12.10
CA GLY A 79 4.96 0.97 12.16
C GLY A 79 4.07 2.16 11.77
N ILE A 80 2.99 1.88 11.05
CA ILE A 80 1.89 2.82 10.82
C ILE A 80 0.57 2.15 11.21
N GLN A 81 -0.30 2.87 11.91
CA GLN A 81 -1.69 2.47 12.07
C GLN A 81 -2.54 3.26 11.08
N ARG A 82 -3.37 2.55 10.31
CA ARG A 82 -4.43 3.14 9.48
C ARG A 82 -5.77 2.80 10.09
N THR A 83 -6.63 3.78 10.31
CA THR A 83 -8.03 3.60 10.72
C THR A 83 -8.97 4.14 9.67
N VAL A 84 -9.98 3.36 9.30
CA VAL A 84 -11.07 3.77 8.40
C VAL A 84 -12.32 4.02 9.23
N HIS A 85 -12.85 5.24 9.16
CA HIS A 85 -13.99 5.69 9.98
C HIS A 85 -15.31 5.60 9.20
N SER A 86 -15.68 4.39 8.76
CA SER A 86 -16.93 4.18 8.00
C SER A 86 -18.13 4.74 8.77
N GLN A 87 -19.07 5.36 8.03
CA GLN A 87 -20.31 5.88 8.63
C GLN A 87 -21.31 4.76 8.96
N ARG A 88 -21.14 3.57 8.37
CA ARG A 88 -22.10 2.46 8.45
C ARG A 88 -21.62 1.32 9.35
N SER A 89 -20.37 1.33 9.78
CA SER A 89 -19.77 0.27 10.59
C SER A 89 -18.80 0.86 11.61
N LEU A 90 -18.38 0.02 12.58
CA LEU A 90 -17.36 0.42 13.53
C LEU A 90 -16.03 0.72 12.81
N PRO A 91 -15.22 1.68 13.30
CA PRO A 91 -13.94 1.97 12.71
C PRO A 91 -13.04 0.73 12.64
N LEU A 92 -12.42 0.53 11.48
CA LEU A 92 -11.52 -0.60 11.26
C LEU A 92 -10.08 -0.10 11.22
N SER A 93 -9.23 -0.71 12.05
CA SER A 93 -7.82 -0.32 12.18
C SER A 93 -6.87 -1.45 11.82
N TRP A 94 -5.80 -1.10 11.09
CA TRP A 94 -4.69 -1.99 10.77
C TRP A 94 -3.37 -1.36 11.16
N GLN A 95 -2.54 -2.12 11.87
CA GLN A 95 -1.14 -1.77 12.08
C GLN A 95 -0.30 -2.49 11.04
N THR A 96 0.51 -1.75 10.29
CA THR A 96 1.38 -2.29 9.25
C THR A 96 2.81 -1.87 9.52
N TYR A 97 3.74 -2.82 9.47
CA TYR A 97 5.14 -2.64 9.78
C TYR A 97 5.98 -2.90 8.54
N PHE A 98 6.89 -1.96 8.28
CA PHE A 98 7.73 -1.96 7.09
C PHE A 98 9.21 -1.95 7.47
N MET A 99 10.02 -2.64 6.68
CA MET A 99 11.47 -2.43 6.66
C MET A 99 11.80 -1.06 6.05
N GLU A 100 13.02 -0.59 6.28
CA GLU A 100 13.54 0.67 5.73
C GLU A 100 13.38 0.76 4.20
N ASP A 101 13.63 -0.36 3.50
CA ASP A 101 13.50 -0.47 2.04
C ASP A 101 12.04 -0.56 1.56
N GLY A 102 11.09 -0.80 2.47
CA GLY A 102 9.64 -0.72 2.24
C GLY A 102 8.94 -2.03 2.05
N HIS A 103 9.63 -3.13 2.24
CA HIS A 103 8.96 -4.41 2.38
C HIS A 103 8.07 -4.41 3.61
N MET A 104 6.81 -4.83 3.44
CA MET A 104 5.91 -5.09 4.55
C MET A 104 6.30 -6.44 5.17
N VAL A 105 6.52 -6.46 6.48
CA VAL A 105 6.91 -7.69 7.19
C VAL A 105 5.84 -8.19 8.14
N LEU A 106 4.94 -7.30 8.58
CA LEU A 106 3.89 -7.63 9.52
C LEU A 106 2.70 -6.69 9.34
N ARG A 107 1.50 -7.27 9.33
CA ARG A 107 0.23 -6.56 9.34
C ARG A 107 -0.69 -7.19 10.38
N ILE A 108 -1.27 -6.36 11.23
CA ILE A 108 -2.17 -6.77 12.32
C ILE A 108 -3.49 -6.04 12.13
N GLN A 109 -4.61 -6.75 12.26
CA GLN A 109 -5.91 -6.11 12.41
C GLN A 109 -6.17 -5.86 13.90
N VAL A 110 -6.38 -4.60 14.27
CA VAL A 110 -6.62 -4.23 15.68
C VAL A 110 -8.00 -4.76 16.11
N GLY A 111 -8.07 -5.40 17.27
CA GLY A 111 -9.30 -5.99 17.81
C GLY A 111 -9.66 -7.37 17.22
N SER A 112 -8.81 -7.93 16.36
CA SER A 112 -8.96 -9.28 15.80
C SER A 112 -7.68 -10.08 16.02
N PRO A 113 -7.75 -11.42 16.18
CA PRO A 113 -6.54 -12.26 16.26
C PRO A 113 -5.78 -12.38 14.93
N ILE A 114 -6.33 -11.83 13.84
CA ILE A 114 -5.75 -11.97 12.49
C ILE A 114 -4.45 -11.18 12.38
N THR A 115 -3.39 -11.89 12.03
CA THR A 115 -2.06 -11.34 11.76
C THR A 115 -1.48 -11.96 10.50
N ILE A 116 -0.87 -11.13 9.65
CA ILE A 116 -0.14 -11.53 8.45
C ILE A 116 1.33 -11.18 8.67
N LYS A 117 2.22 -12.16 8.55
CA LYS A 117 3.65 -12.00 8.81
C LYS A 117 4.47 -12.73 7.75
N VAL A 118 5.58 -12.13 7.34
CA VAL A 118 6.53 -12.82 6.44
C VAL A 118 7.31 -13.89 7.20
N ASN A 119 7.54 -15.02 6.56
CA ASN A 119 8.30 -16.14 7.15
C ASN A 119 9.81 -15.96 7.01
N THR A 120 10.24 -15.28 5.95
CA THR A 120 11.65 -15.01 5.64
C THR A 120 11.85 -13.52 5.39
N ILE A 121 13.07 -13.03 5.64
CA ILE A 121 13.42 -11.64 5.36
C ILE A 121 13.47 -11.46 3.84
N PRO A 122 12.68 -10.53 3.26
CA PRO A 122 12.73 -10.25 1.84
C PRO A 122 14.13 -9.77 1.41
N GLU A 123 14.58 -10.23 0.25
CA GLU A 123 15.85 -9.76 -0.31
C GLU A 123 15.75 -8.26 -0.61
N ARG A 124 16.71 -7.49 -0.09
CA ARG A 124 16.76 -6.05 -0.35
C ARG A 124 17.00 -5.83 -1.84
N PHE A 125 16.15 -5.02 -2.47
CA PHE A 125 16.35 -4.66 -3.86
C PHE A 125 17.70 -3.95 -4.04
N ARG A 126 18.66 -4.61 -4.70
CA ARG A 126 19.88 -3.97 -5.18
C ARG A 126 19.57 -3.29 -6.51
N LYS A 127 19.71 -1.97 -6.55
CA LYS A 127 19.49 -1.16 -7.74
C LYS A 127 20.64 -1.38 -8.72
N GLU A 128 20.52 -2.38 -9.60
CA GLU A 128 21.65 -2.81 -10.44
C GLU A 128 22.07 -1.83 -11.54
N ARG A 129 21.23 -0.82 -11.86
CA ARG A 129 21.58 0.42 -12.58
C ARG A 129 20.37 1.35 -12.53
N TYR A 130 20.59 2.66 -12.50
CA TYR A 130 19.53 3.60 -12.87
C TYR A 130 19.23 3.39 -14.35
N LEU A 131 17.97 3.11 -14.69
CA LEU A 131 17.56 3.28 -16.09
C LEU A 131 17.82 4.74 -16.46
N PRO A 132 18.36 5.02 -17.67
CA PRO A 132 18.53 6.39 -18.12
C PRO A 132 17.18 7.11 -18.03
N ARG A 133 17.20 8.40 -17.66
CA ARG A 133 15.98 9.22 -17.59
C ARG A 133 15.21 9.02 -18.91
N PRO A 134 13.95 8.55 -18.89
CA PRO A 134 13.18 8.42 -20.11
C PRO A 134 13.07 9.79 -20.75
N VAL A 135 13.44 9.89 -22.03
CA VAL A 135 13.11 11.05 -22.84
C VAL A 135 11.62 10.97 -23.10
N ILE A 136 10.84 11.74 -22.35
CA ILE A 136 9.39 11.86 -22.57
C ILE A 136 9.24 12.84 -23.74
N PRO A 137 8.86 12.39 -24.95
CA PRO A 137 8.57 13.32 -26.03
C PRO A 137 7.43 14.24 -25.59
N ASN A 138 7.55 15.52 -25.92
CA ASN A 138 6.51 16.50 -25.65
C ASN A 138 5.38 16.26 -26.66
N VAL A 139 4.51 15.29 -26.34
CA VAL A 139 3.31 15.00 -27.12
C VAL A 139 2.30 16.07 -26.74
N VAL A 140 1.86 16.86 -27.73
CA VAL A 140 0.73 17.76 -27.55
C VAL A 140 -0.49 16.89 -27.29
N LEU A 141 -1.01 16.96 -26.08
CA LEU A 141 -2.20 16.23 -25.64
C LEU A 141 -3.42 16.84 -26.35
N ASN A 142 -3.96 16.14 -27.36
CA ASN A 142 -5.23 16.51 -27.96
C ASN A 142 -6.36 15.82 -27.18
N TRP A 143 -6.84 16.50 -26.13
CA TRP A 143 -7.85 15.96 -25.23
C TRP A 143 -9.19 15.65 -25.90
N GLU A 144 -9.48 16.24 -27.07
CA GLU A 144 -10.72 16.03 -27.83
C GLU A 144 -10.77 14.64 -28.49
N ASP A 145 -9.63 14.12 -28.95
CA ASP A 145 -9.55 12.81 -29.60
C ASP A 145 -9.64 11.66 -28.58
N ASP A 146 -9.06 11.84 -27.39
CA ASP A 146 -8.99 10.80 -26.35
C ASP A 146 -10.34 10.58 -25.63
N LEU A 147 -11.25 11.56 -25.65
CA LEU A 147 -12.60 11.43 -25.07
C LEU A 147 -13.54 10.56 -25.92
N ASN A 148 -13.28 10.43 -27.23
CA ASN A 148 -14.15 9.70 -28.15
C ASN A 148 -14.10 8.17 -27.98
N PHE A 149 -13.19 7.63 -27.16
CA PHE A 149 -13.12 6.20 -26.85
C PHE A 149 -13.93 5.78 -25.61
N ILE A 150 -14.57 6.71 -24.89
CA ILE A 150 -15.32 6.39 -23.65
C ILE A 150 -16.85 6.43 -23.86
N LEU A 151 -17.35 6.93 -24.99
CA LEU A 151 -18.80 7.10 -25.24
C LEU A 151 -19.40 6.19 -26.33
N VAL A 152 -18.74 5.09 -26.70
CA VAL A 152 -19.37 4.04 -27.53
C VAL A 152 -19.02 2.64 -27.01
N SER A 153 -19.76 2.20 -25.99
CA SER A 153 -20.09 0.79 -25.72
C SER A 153 -21.14 0.70 -24.61
#